data_AF-A0A150XZ05-F1
#
_entry.id   AF-A0A150XZ05-F1
#
_cell.length_a   1.000
_cell.length_b   1.000
_cell.length_c   1.000
_cell.angle_alpha   90.00
_cell.angle_beta   90.00
_cell.angle_gamma   90.00
#
_symmetry.space_group_name_H-M   'P 1'
#
loop_
_entity.id
_entity.type
_entity.pdbx_description
1 polymer ?
#
loop_
_entity_poly.entity_id
_entity_poly.type
_entity_poly.pdbx_seq_one_letter_code
_entity_poly.pdbx_strand_id
1 'polypeptide(L)'
;METLEFRTRIEETFEEVRSFSFREKKEQSVDGFLDAILDVKRRLKEKSDKIIDISERMEGITWFSGLDNDNLIRINDLISSAKDAHSTLIRQYVSLNHLKAKGIAKKEIKNFKYSIDTLKEAYEDLESVFFFLPEVPDFVETTKKLSLI
;
A
#
# COMPACT_ATOMS: atom_id res chain seq x y z
N MET A 1 -51.45 28.04 -38.24
CA MET A 1 -50.28 28.73 -37.64
C MET A 1 -49.97 28.14 -36.27
N GLU A 2 -50.96 27.94 -35.40
CA GLU A 2 -50.80 27.27 -34.08
C GLU A 2 -50.12 25.89 -34.12
N THR A 3 -50.45 25.04 -35.11
CA THR A 3 -49.86 23.69 -35.23
C THR A 3 -48.36 23.67 -35.53
N LEU A 4 -47.84 24.72 -36.19
CA LEU A 4 -46.41 24.87 -36.44
C LEU A 4 -45.68 25.34 -35.18
N GLU A 5 -46.28 26.27 -34.43
CA GLU A 5 -45.79 26.73 -33.14
C GLU A 5 -45.70 25.60 -32.11
N PHE A 6 -46.75 24.77 -32.01
CA PHE A 6 -46.75 23.61 -31.12
C PHE A 6 -45.66 22.60 -31.48
N ARG A 7 -45.42 22.36 -32.78
CA ARG A 7 -44.39 21.43 -33.24
C ARG A 7 -42.98 21.94 -32.91
N THR A 8 -42.68 23.20 -33.17
CA THR A 8 -41.39 23.81 -32.83
C THR A 8 -41.13 23.72 -31.33
N ARG A 9 -42.14 24.02 -30.52
CA ARG A 9 -42.02 23.98 -29.06
C ARG A 9 -41.80 22.57 -28.51
N ILE A 10 -42.41 21.56 -29.14
CA ILE A 10 -42.18 20.14 -28.81
C ILE A 10 -40.76 19.72 -29.20
N GLU A 11 -40.28 20.09 -30.39
CA GLU A 11 -38.93 19.76 -30.86
C GLU A 11 -37.85 20.43 -29.98
N GLU A 12 -38.06 21.70 -29.59
CA GLU A 12 -37.19 22.41 -28.64
C GLU A 12 -37.16 21.72 -27.27
N THR A 13 -38.33 21.40 -26.71
CA THR A 13 -38.42 20.73 -25.41
C THR A 13 -37.77 19.34 -25.47
N PHE A 14 -37.94 18.61 -26.57
CA PHE A 14 -37.32 17.29 -26.75
C PHE A 14 -35.80 17.36 -26.76
N GLU A 15 -35.22 18.29 -27.52
CA GLU A 15 -33.77 18.47 -27.56
C GLU A 15 -33.22 18.97 -26.22
N GLU A 16 -33.96 19.84 -25.52
CA GLU A 16 -33.57 20.32 -24.19
C GLU A 16 -33.52 19.17 -23.18
N VAL A 17 -34.58 18.33 -23.10
CA VAL A 17 -34.62 17.13 -22.24
C VAL A 17 -33.55 16.12 -22.62
N ARG A 18 -33.27 15.93 -23.92
CA ARG A 18 -32.23 15.03 -24.40
C ARG A 18 -30.84 15.51 -23.99
N SER A 19 -30.57 16.80 -24.13
CA SER A 19 -29.30 17.42 -23.74
C SER A 19 -29.09 17.37 -22.22
N PHE A 20 -30.16 17.59 -21.44
CA PHE A 20 -30.17 17.46 -19.99
C PHE A 20 -29.87 16.01 -19.58
N SER A 21 -30.60 15.03 -20.13
CA SER A 21 -30.37 13.61 -19.84
C SER A 21 -28.94 13.16 -20.15
N PHE A 22 -28.34 13.66 -21.24
CA PHE A 22 -26.95 13.36 -21.58
C PHE A 22 -25.96 13.98 -20.57
N ARG A 23 -26.23 15.21 -20.13
CA ARG A 23 -25.43 15.91 -19.11
C ARG A 23 -25.46 15.15 -17.78
N GLU A 24 -26.65 14.79 -17.29
CA GLU A 24 -26.83 14.02 -16.05
C GLU A 24 -26.11 12.67 -16.09
N LYS A 25 -26.21 11.94 -17.21
CA LYS A 25 -25.48 10.67 -17.39
C LYS A 25 -23.96 10.85 -17.35
N LYS A 26 -23.45 11.97 -17.87
CA LYS A 26 -22.02 12.30 -17.82
C LYS A 26 -21.58 12.60 -16.39
N GLU A 27 -22.40 13.29 -15.60
CA GLU A 27 -22.14 13.57 -14.18
C GLU A 27 -22.06 12.27 -13.37
N GLN A 28 -23.00 11.34 -13.56
CA GLN A 28 -22.95 10.01 -12.91
C GLN A 28 -21.67 9.23 -13.21
N SER A 29 -21.14 9.35 -14.44
CA SER A 29 -19.88 8.71 -14.84
C SER A 29 -18.66 9.34 -14.15
N VAL A 30 -18.68 10.66 -13.97
CA VAL A 30 -17.65 11.39 -13.22
C VAL A 30 -17.68 10.98 -11.74
N ASP A 31 -18.86 10.90 -11.14
CA ASP A 31 -19.03 10.46 -9.75
C ASP A 31 -18.47 9.05 -9.53
N GLY A 32 -18.85 8.10 -10.41
CA GLY A 32 -18.32 6.74 -10.33
C GLY A 32 -16.79 6.68 -10.48
N PHE A 33 -16.20 7.56 -11.28
CA PHE A 33 -14.74 7.67 -11.39
C PHE A 33 -14.10 8.24 -10.11
N LEU A 34 -14.70 9.28 -9.51
CA LEU A 34 -14.24 9.86 -8.25
C LEU A 34 -14.31 8.85 -7.11
N ASP A 35 -15.40 8.08 -7.03
CA ASP A 35 -15.57 7.00 -6.05
C ASP A 35 -14.49 5.92 -6.23
N ALA A 36 -14.20 5.52 -7.46
CA ALA A 36 -13.13 4.57 -7.74
C ALA A 36 -11.75 5.11 -7.28
N ILE A 37 -11.48 6.41 -7.45
CA ILE A 37 -10.25 7.04 -6.94
C ILE A 37 -10.22 7.00 -5.41
N LEU A 38 -11.33 7.32 -4.75
CA LEU A 38 -11.43 7.29 -3.28
C LEU A 38 -11.21 5.88 -2.74
N ASP A 39 -11.77 4.87 -3.40
CA ASP A 39 -11.58 3.46 -3.06
C ASP A 39 -10.12 3.03 -3.21
N VAL A 40 -9.44 3.43 -4.29
CA VAL A 40 -8.00 3.15 -4.47
C VAL A 40 -7.19 3.78 -3.34
N LYS A 41 -7.45 5.05 -3.00
CA LYS A 41 -6.77 5.74 -1.90
C LYS A 41 -6.96 5.01 -0.57
N ARG A 42 -8.21 4.63 -0.24
CA ARG A 42 -8.53 3.91 0.99
C ARG A 42 -7.79 2.58 1.06
N ARG A 43 -7.84 1.77 -0.01
CA ARG A 43 -7.15 0.47 -0.06
C ARG A 43 -5.63 0.60 0.07
N LEU A 44 -5.03 1.62 -0.56
CA LEU A 44 -3.59 1.88 -0.41
C LEU A 44 -3.23 2.27 1.01
N LYS A 45 -4.04 3.11 1.65
CA LYS A 45 -3.85 3.49 3.05
C LYS A 45 -3.94 2.28 3.98
N GLU A 46 -5.03 1.52 3.91
CA GLU A 46 -5.23 0.31 4.75
C GLU A 46 -4.09 -0.70 4.59
N LYS A 47 -3.63 -0.91 3.35
CA LYS A 47 -2.46 -1.76 3.09
C LYS A 47 -1.19 -1.22 3.71
N SER A 48 -0.94 0.09 3.56
CA SER A 48 0.27 0.72 4.10
C SER A 48 0.29 0.63 5.63
N ASP A 49 -0.83 0.96 6.28
CA ASP A 49 -0.98 0.90 7.73
C ASP A 49 -0.77 -0.52 8.26
N LYS A 50 -1.31 -1.54 7.56
CA LYS A 50 -1.09 -2.95 7.91
C LYS A 50 0.36 -3.39 7.74
N ILE A 51 1.05 -2.92 6.70
CA ILE A 51 2.46 -3.25 6.50
C ILE A 51 3.30 -2.66 7.64
N ILE A 52 3.04 -1.40 8.02
CA ILE A 52 3.72 -0.75 9.14
C ILE A 52 3.49 -1.51 10.46
N ASP A 53 2.25 -1.89 10.79
CA ASP A 53 1.96 -2.69 12.00
C ASP A 53 2.71 -4.04 12.00
N ILE A 54 2.85 -4.69 10.84
CA ILE A 54 3.65 -5.91 10.73
C ILE A 54 5.14 -5.62 10.94
N SER A 55 5.68 -4.58 10.31
CA SER A 55 7.07 -4.16 10.47
C SER A 55 7.41 -3.85 11.93
N GLU A 56 6.58 -3.08 12.63
CA GLU A 56 6.79 -2.74 14.04
C GLU A 56 6.81 -3.99 14.94
N ARG A 57 5.97 -5.00 14.64
CA ARG A 57 6.00 -6.28 15.36
C ARG A 57 7.25 -7.09 15.05
N MET A 58 7.72 -7.06 13.80
CA MET A 58 8.98 -7.71 13.40
C MET A 58 10.17 -7.05 14.10
N GLU A 59 10.23 -5.72 14.13
CA GLU A 59 11.24 -4.98 14.90
C GLU A 59 11.18 -5.34 16.38
N GLY A 60 9.98 -5.49 16.97
CA GLY A 60 9.81 -5.92 18.36
C GLY A 60 10.48 -7.27 18.67
N ILE A 61 10.51 -8.20 17.70
CA ILE A 61 11.15 -9.51 17.87
C ILE A 61 12.67 -9.38 18.00
N THR A 62 13.30 -8.36 17.41
CA THR A 62 14.77 -8.15 17.48
C THR A 62 15.30 -8.01 18.92
N TRP A 63 14.43 -7.66 19.87
CA TRP A 63 14.77 -7.51 21.29
C TRP A 63 14.70 -8.81 22.09
N PHE A 64 14.28 -9.92 21.48
CA PHE A 64 14.16 -11.20 22.18
C PHE A 64 15.53 -11.85 22.41
N SER A 65 15.69 -12.47 23.58
CA SER A 65 16.90 -13.18 23.98
C SER A 65 16.58 -14.58 24.51
N GLY A 66 17.56 -15.48 24.51
CA GLY A 66 17.38 -16.85 25.00
C GLY A 66 16.49 -17.72 24.10
N LEU A 67 16.44 -17.43 22.80
CA LEU A 67 15.67 -18.21 21.83
C LEU A 67 16.29 -19.59 21.61
N ASP A 68 15.43 -20.61 21.54
CA ASP A 68 15.83 -21.95 21.13
C ASP A 68 15.83 -22.12 19.59
N ASN A 69 16.23 -23.30 19.14
CA ASN A 69 16.31 -23.61 17.71
C ASN A 69 14.94 -23.57 17.00
N ASP A 70 13.86 -23.96 17.68
CA ASP A 70 12.51 -23.93 17.09
C ASP A 70 12.06 -22.49 16.85
N ASN A 71 12.37 -21.58 17.78
CA ASN A 71 12.14 -20.15 17.60
C ASN A 71 12.94 -19.59 16.42
N LEU A 72 14.22 -19.96 16.29
CA LEU A 72 15.06 -19.52 15.16
C LEU A 72 14.51 -20.01 13.80
N ILE A 73 14.03 -21.26 13.73
CA ILE A 73 13.37 -21.77 12.51
C ILE A 73 12.14 -20.92 12.16
N ARG A 74 11.30 -20.58 13.16
CA ARG A 74 10.12 -19.73 12.93
C ARG A 74 10.48 -18.32 12.48
N ILE A 75 11.54 -17.73 13.02
CA ILE A 75 12.03 -16.42 12.59
C ILE A 75 12.52 -16.49 11.14
N ASN A 76 13.23 -17.55 10.75
CA ASN A 76 13.66 -17.73 9.37
C ASN A 76 12.47 -17.91 8.40
N ASP A 77 11.43 -18.65 8.80
CA ASP A 77 10.18 -18.78 8.03
C ASP A 77 9.46 -17.43 7.89
N LEU A 78 9.45 -16.62 8.96
CA LEU A 78 8.89 -15.27 8.97
C LEU A 78 9.64 -14.34 8.02
N ILE A 79 10.97 -14.32 8.08
CA ILE A 79 11.83 -13.53 7.17
C ILE A 79 11.56 -13.93 5.72
N SER A 80 11.52 -15.24 5.44
CA SER A 80 11.25 -15.76 4.10
C SER A 80 9.88 -15.30 3.58
N SER A 81 8.85 -15.40 4.42
CA SER A 81 7.50 -14.93 4.09
C SER A 81 7.44 -13.42 3.86
N ALA A 82 8.20 -12.64 4.64
CA ALA A 82 8.29 -11.19 4.49
C ALA A 82 9.00 -10.79 3.18
N LYS A 83 10.07 -11.49 2.79
CA LYS A 83 10.76 -11.31 1.50
C LYS A 83 9.85 -11.57 0.30
N ASP A 84 9.02 -12.62 0.38
CA ASP A 84 8.03 -12.94 -0.65
C ASP A 84 6.91 -11.88 -0.74
N ALA A 85 6.43 -11.43 0.43
CA ALA A 85 5.45 -10.36 0.51
C ALA A 85 6.01 -9.06 -0.08
N HIS A 86 7.22 -8.64 0.33
CA HIS A 86 7.92 -7.47 -0.20
C HIS A 86 8.04 -7.53 -1.72
N SER A 87 8.49 -8.66 -2.28
CA SER A 87 8.61 -8.86 -3.73
C SER A 87 7.27 -8.67 -4.46
N THR A 88 6.18 -9.16 -3.86
CA THR A 88 4.83 -9.01 -4.41
C THR A 88 4.33 -7.56 -4.31
N LEU A 89 4.58 -6.89 -3.18
CA LEU A 89 4.17 -5.52 -2.95
C LEU A 89 4.92 -4.53 -3.84
N ILE A 90 6.22 -4.75 -4.12
CA ILE A 90 6.99 -3.95 -5.09
C ILE A 90 6.37 -4.05 -6.48
N ARG A 91 6.00 -5.25 -6.94
CA ARG A 91 5.31 -5.42 -8.23
C ARG A 91 3.98 -4.65 -8.26
N GLN A 92 3.21 -4.72 -7.18
CA GLN A 92 1.99 -3.94 -7.04
C GLN A 92 2.28 -2.43 -7.11
N TYR A 93 3.30 -1.93 -6.40
CA TYR A 93 3.71 -0.53 -6.45
C TYR A 93 4.08 -0.09 -7.88
N VAL A 94 4.90 -0.88 -8.58
CA VAL A 94 5.29 -0.60 -9.97
C VAL A 94 4.07 -0.52 -10.88
N SER A 95 3.07 -1.38 -10.69
CA SER A 95 1.83 -1.35 -11.46
C SER A 95 1.06 -0.02 -11.30
N LEU A 96 1.25 0.71 -10.20
CA LEU A 96 0.58 2.00 -9.93
C LEU A 96 1.27 3.20 -10.59
N ASN A 97 2.39 3.01 -11.30
CA ASN A 97 3.14 4.10 -11.93
C ASN A 97 2.28 4.92 -12.90
N HIS A 98 1.35 4.29 -13.62
CA HIS A 98 0.45 5.00 -14.53
C HIS A 98 -0.53 5.93 -13.80
N LEU A 99 -1.01 5.55 -12.60
CA LEU A 99 -1.84 6.41 -11.75
C LEU A 99 -1.01 7.57 -11.17
N LYS A 100 0.20 7.26 -10.71
CA LYS A 100 1.16 8.24 -10.19
C LYS A 100 1.52 9.29 -11.23
N ALA A 101 1.75 8.89 -12.49
CA ALA A 101 2.03 9.79 -13.60
C ALA A 101 0.86 10.74 -13.90
N LYS A 102 -0.37 10.29 -13.68
CA LYS A 102 -1.60 11.10 -13.80
C LYS A 102 -1.91 11.93 -12.55
N GLY A 103 -1.06 11.90 -11.52
CA GLY A 103 -1.28 12.62 -10.26
C GLY A 103 -2.37 12.02 -9.36
N ILE A 104 -2.89 10.83 -9.70
CA ILE A 104 -3.94 10.15 -8.93
C ILE A 104 -3.30 9.46 -7.73
N ALA A 105 -3.87 9.69 -6.53
CA ALA A 105 -3.46 9.05 -5.27
C ALA A 105 -1.95 9.15 -4.97
N LYS A 106 -1.29 10.24 -5.40
CA LYS A 106 0.17 10.38 -5.35
C LYS A 106 0.74 10.25 -3.94
N LYS A 107 0.03 10.79 -2.93
CA LYS A 107 0.44 10.72 -1.52
C LYS A 107 0.35 9.28 -1.02
N GLU A 108 -0.77 8.63 -1.28
CA GLU A 108 -1.05 7.26 -0.85
C GLU A 108 -0.10 6.27 -1.52
N ILE A 109 0.20 6.43 -2.81
CA ILE A 109 1.20 5.62 -3.53
C ILE A 109 2.61 5.84 -2.94
N LYS A 110 2.96 7.07 -2.56
CA LYS A 110 4.25 7.35 -1.89
C LYS A 110 4.32 6.68 -0.52
N ASN A 111 3.27 6.80 0.28
CA ASN A 111 3.19 6.15 1.59
C ASN A 111 3.23 4.62 1.48
N PHE A 112 2.58 4.07 0.46
CA PHE A 112 2.65 2.64 0.18
C PHE A 112 4.09 2.20 -0.11
N LYS A 113 4.83 2.93 -0.96
CA LYS A 113 6.25 2.63 -1.20
C LYS A 113 7.08 2.70 0.09
N TYR A 114 6.85 3.74 0.89
CA TYR A 114 7.52 3.89 2.18
C TYR A 114 7.28 2.67 3.08
N SER A 115 6.01 2.24 3.24
CA SER A 115 5.70 1.04 4.05
C SER A 115 6.37 -0.23 3.53
N ILE A 116 6.51 -0.38 2.21
CA ILE A 116 7.22 -1.52 1.61
C ILE A 116 8.71 -1.48 1.98
N ASP A 117 9.32 -0.30 1.98
CA ASP A 117 10.72 -0.14 2.37
C ASP A 117 10.92 -0.42 3.86
N THR A 118 9.99 0.00 4.72
CA THR A 118 10.00 -0.34 6.16
C THR A 118 9.87 -1.85 6.40
N LEU A 119 9.05 -2.57 5.62
CA LEU A 119 8.99 -4.03 5.69
C LEU A 119 10.33 -4.67 5.32
N LYS A 120 11.03 -4.11 4.33
CA LYS A 120 12.34 -4.57 3.92
C LYS A 120 13.36 -4.44 5.04
N GLU A 121 13.45 -3.25 5.62
CA GLU A 121 14.33 -2.96 6.75
C GLU A 121 14.06 -3.91 7.92
N ALA A 122 12.78 -4.09 8.30
CA ALA A 122 12.42 -4.94 9.43
C ALA A 122 12.84 -6.41 9.26
N TYR A 123 12.75 -7.01 8.07
CA TYR A 123 13.22 -8.38 7.87
C TYR A 123 14.74 -8.48 7.72
N GLU A 124 15.40 -7.45 7.20
CA GLU A 124 16.88 -7.38 7.12
C GLU A 124 17.48 -7.24 8.51
N ASP A 125 16.84 -6.50 9.41
CA ASP A 125 17.23 -6.37 10.80
C ASP A 125 17.08 -7.69 11.56
N LEU A 126 15.97 -8.40 11.38
CA LEU A 126 15.81 -9.75 11.96
C LEU A 126 16.86 -10.74 11.45
N GLU A 127 17.13 -10.73 10.14
CA GLU A 127 18.16 -11.56 9.54
C GLU A 127 19.54 -11.24 10.13
N SER A 128 19.83 -9.95 10.28
CA SER A 128 21.08 -9.46 10.85
C SER A 128 21.25 -9.88 12.31
N VAL A 129 20.26 -9.61 13.16
CA VAL A 129 20.31 -9.84 14.61
C VAL A 129 20.42 -11.32 14.95
N PHE A 130 19.66 -12.18 14.27
CA PHE A 130 19.55 -13.59 14.66
C PHE A 130 20.48 -14.54 13.90
N PHE A 131 20.93 -14.18 12.69
CA PHE A 131 21.68 -15.11 11.84
C PHE A 131 23.04 -14.57 11.38
N PHE A 132 23.26 -13.25 11.36
CA PHE A 132 24.54 -12.69 10.89
C PHE A 132 25.43 -12.24 12.05
N LEU A 133 24.96 -11.32 12.90
CA LEU A 133 25.75 -10.74 14.00
C LEU A 133 26.27 -11.79 15.00
N PRO A 134 25.53 -12.85 15.35
CA PRO A 134 26.06 -13.91 16.23
C PRO A 134 27.25 -14.67 15.64
N GLU A 135 27.43 -14.66 14.31
CA GLU A 135 28.57 -15.29 13.64
C GLU A 135 29.80 -14.37 13.56
N VAL A 136 29.66 -13.08 13.91
CA VAL A 136 30.75 -12.09 13.87
C VAL A 136 31.53 -12.10 15.21
N PRO A 137 32.80 -12.57 15.24
CA PRO A 137 33.53 -12.76 16.49
C PRO A 137 33.67 -11.49 17.34
N ASP A 138 33.98 -10.36 16.71
CA ASP A 138 34.15 -9.07 17.40
C ASP A 138 32.86 -8.57 18.05
N PHE A 139 31.71 -8.86 17.42
CA PHE A 139 30.40 -8.52 17.96
C PHE A 139 30.09 -9.37 19.20
N VAL A 140 30.36 -10.68 19.14
CA VAL A 140 30.20 -11.60 20.28
C VAL A 140 31.14 -11.22 21.43
N GLU A 141 32.38 -10.85 21.14
CA GLU A 141 33.34 -10.43 22.16
C GLU A 141 32.91 -9.11 22.84
N THR A 142 32.44 -8.15 22.05
CA THR A 142 31.98 -6.86 22.55
C THR A 142 30.71 -6.99 23.40
N THR A 143 29.73 -7.78 22.94
CA THR A 143 28.49 -8.03 23.70
C THR A 143 28.76 -8.81 24.99
N LYS A 144 29.73 -9.74 25.01
CA LYS A 144 30.21 -10.37 26.25
C LYS A 144 30.83 -9.37 27.22
N LYS A 145 31.66 -8.43 26.73
CA LYS A 145 32.27 -7.39 27.56
C LYS A 145 31.23 -6.43 28.16
N LEU A 146 30.19 -6.09 27.39
CA LEU A 146 29.12 -5.20 27.81
C LEU A 146 28.10 -5.86 28.77
N SER A 147 27.92 -7.19 28.70
CA SER A 147 27.00 -7.93 29.60
C SER A 147 27.61 -8.25 30.97
N LEU A 148 28.90 -7.96 31.18
CA LEU A 148 29.62 -8.15 32.44
C LEU A 148 29.71 -6.88 33.30
N ILE A 149 29.11 -5.76 32.85
CA ILE A 149 28.98 -4.49 33.56
C ILE A 149 27.56 -4.38 34.10
#